data_AF-A0A519QPX0-F1
#
_entry.id   AF-A0A519QPX0-F1
#
_cell.length_a   1.000
_cell.length_b   1.000
_cell.length_c   1.000
_cell.angle_alpha   90.00
_cell.angle_beta   90.00
_cell.angle_gamma   90.00
#
_symmetry.space_group_name_H-M   'P 1'
#
loop_
_entity.id
_entity.type
_entity.pdbx_description
1 polymer ?
#
loop_
_entity_poly.entity_id
_entity_poly.type
_entity_poly.pdbx_seq_one_letter_code
_entity_poly.pdbx_strand_id
1 'polypeptide(L)'
;MSRMSLKTGVSAKAIRFAISGVVAVGLLAGCAGSKQLARAGDHAVRTAGKQSRAVETAEQAVAKNPNDAAARFALGQVYLDAGRFQSAATTFSDAIQLGDTSGRTQLSLALAQIGAGNGRAAVAVLDENRDSIGATDRGLALALAGETTRGVGVLLDALRSGENSPKLRQNLAFAYALDGSWREARITMAQDVPADQIDDRIGEWAMIAQPEAGQRRVASLLGAPAGVADAGQPVALALNPAVQAERFAAAETPRTFAPATQELPPIDAAPVAPTPVAPAFAAAPSTVFAAPAPVAPVAAPASFAAAFPAAKPVIQAAAKPARAARVAAAQPAVTGTGGHVVQIGAFSSEANAKRAARFYTARNAELRNLRITITPAVVNGKNFWRVAAADLDRGSATRLCSGLKNRGSACFAYAASAAPARPAFALAGGAAKARHR
;
A
#
# COMPACT_ATOMS: atom_id res chain seq x y z
N MET A 1 -10.73 42.46 64.27
CA MET A 1 -11.30 41.33 63.50
C MET A 1 -11.29 41.69 62.01
N SER A 2 -10.91 40.72 61.17
CA SER A 2 -11.07 40.62 59.69
C SER A 2 -10.54 41.75 58.80
N ARG A 3 -9.30 41.64 58.27
CA ARG A 3 -8.86 40.95 57.03
C ARG A 3 -9.00 41.79 55.75
N MET A 4 -7.89 42.44 55.36
CA MET A 4 -7.57 42.90 54.00
C MET A 4 -7.41 41.70 53.05
N SER A 5 -7.91 41.81 51.82
CA SER A 5 -7.25 41.21 50.65
C SER A 5 -7.66 41.95 49.38
N LEU A 6 -6.76 42.80 48.89
CA LEU A 6 -6.74 43.33 47.53
C LEU A 6 -6.41 42.19 46.55
N LYS A 7 -7.16 42.09 45.46
CA LYS A 7 -6.71 41.40 44.24
C LYS A 7 -6.66 42.41 43.09
N THR A 8 -5.43 42.79 42.74
CA THR A 8 -5.08 43.47 41.50
C THR A 8 -5.24 42.51 40.33
N GLY A 9 -6.04 42.92 39.34
CA GLY A 9 -6.08 42.31 38.01
C GLY A 9 -5.16 43.05 37.04
N VAL A 10 -5.05 42.47 35.84
CA VAL A 10 -4.31 42.91 34.64
C VAL A 10 -2.83 42.46 34.63
N SER A 11 -2.23 41.90 33.58
CA SER A 11 -2.63 41.17 32.37
C SER A 11 -1.32 40.76 31.65
N ALA A 12 -1.44 39.86 30.67
CA ALA A 12 -0.64 39.78 29.44
C ALA A 12 0.51 38.74 29.32
N LYS A 13 0.21 37.82 28.40
CA LYS A 13 1.03 37.30 27.28
C LYS A 13 1.73 35.93 27.40
N ALA A 14 1.29 35.12 26.43
CA ALA A 14 2.03 34.19 25.58
C ALA A 14 2.41 32.84 26.20
N ILE A 15 1.70 31.80 25.77
CA ILE A 15 2.21 30.65 25.00
C ILE A 15 0.98 29.82 24.61
N ARG A 16 0.65 29.77 23.33
CA ARG A 16 -0.22 28.71 22.78
C ARG A 16 0.54 27.99 21.70
N PHE A 17 0.84 26.73 22.00
CA PHE A 17 1.43 25.73 21.13
C PHE A 17 0.57 25.52 19.88
N ALA A 18 1.20 25.55 18.71
CA ALA A 18 0.63 25.06 17.47
C ALA A 18 0.85 23.53 17.41
N ILE A 19 -0.14 22.76 17.85
CA ILE A 19 -0.30 21.35 17.49
C ILE A 19 -1.15 21.34 16.21
N SER A 20 -0.62 20.83 15.11
CA SER A 20 -1.41 20.55 13.89
C SER A 20 -1.44 19.05 13.65
N GLY A 21 -2.49 18.44 14.20
CA GLY A 21 -2.92 17.08 13.96
C GLY A 21 -4.35 16.97 14.48
N VAL A 22 -5.32 17.30 13.64
CA VAL A 22 -6.73 17.08 13.94
C VAL A 22 -7.37 16.40 12.74
N VAL A 23 -7.75 15.15 12.99
CA VAL A 23 -8.76 14.37 12.29
C VAL A 23 -10.05 15.19 12.25
N ALA A 24 -10.56 15.50 11.06
CA ALA A 24 -11.87 16.11 10.92
C ALA A 24 -12.93 15.00 10.93
N VAL A 25 -13.60 14.86 12.07
CA VAL A 25 -14.92 14.26 12.21
C VAL A 25 -15.92 15.20 11.53
N GLY A 26 -16.63 14.72 10.51
CA GLY A 26 -17.76 15.42 9.91
C GLY A 26 -19.07 14.89 10.49
N LEU A 27 -19.62 15.61 11.48
CA LEU A 27 -20.98 15.41 11.98
C LEU A 27 -21.99 16.24 11.19
N LEU A 28 -23.19 15.67 11.05
CA LEU A 28 -24.44 16.25 10.56
C LEU A 28 -24.74 17.64 11.16
N ALA A 29 -25.09 18.62 10.33
CA ALA A 29 -26.17 19.60 10.56
C ALA A 29 -26.31 20.56 9.35
N GLY A 30 -27.55 20.94 9.06
CA GLY A 30 -27.97 21.63 7.85
C GLY A 30 -27.53 23.10 7.70
N CYS A 31 -27.67 23.56 6.45
CA CYS A 31 -27.81 24.95 6.00
C CYS A 31 -26.75 25.98 6.43
N ALA A 32 -25.55 25.93 5.85
CA ALA A 32 -24.65 27.09 5.70
C ALA A 32 -23.66 26.91 4.52
N GLY A 33 -24.18 26.73 3.30
CA GLY A 33 -23.43 26.31 2.11
C GLY A 33 -22.32 27.26 1.61
N SER A 34 -22.13 28.47 2.14
CA SER A 34 -21.10 29.41 1.65
C SER A 34 -19.80 29.44 2.47
N LYS A 35 -19.83 29.13 3.77
CA LYS A 35 -18.64 29.22 4.65
C LYS A 35 -17.78 27.94 4.68
N GLN A 36 -18.37 26.78 4.37
CA GLN A 36 -17.65 25.51 4.27
C GLN A 36 -16.87 25.39 2.95
N LEU A 37 -17.39 25.93 1.85
CA LEU A 37 -16.69 26.00 0.56
C LEU A 37 -15.44 26.90 0.65
N ALA A 38 -15.52 28.02 1.38
CA ALA A 38 -14.36 28.89 1.61
C ALA A 38 -13.26 28.19 2.43
N ARG A 39 -13.60 27.44 3.49
CA ARG A 39 -12.63 26.69 4.30
C ARG A 39 -12.04 25.47 3.58
N ALA A 40 -12.83 24.79 2.74
CA ALA A 40 -12.34 23.72 1.86
C ALA A 40 -11.40 24.28 0.78
N GLY A 41 -11.74 25.45 0.22
CA GLY A 41 -10.88 26.21 -0.69
C GLY A 41 -9.57 26.62 -0.03
N ASP A 42 -9.59 27.21 1.17
CA ASP A 42 -8.39 27.60 1.91
C ASP A 42 -7.50 26.41 2.29
N HIS A 43 -8.08 25.23 2.55
CA HIS A 43 -7.32 24.01 2.80
C HIS A 43 -6.73 23.44 1.50
N ALA A 44 -7.50 23.42 0.40
CA ALA A 44 -7.05 23.00 -0.91
C ALA A 44 -5.91 23.91 -1.43
N VAL A 45 -6.04 25.22 -1.28
CA VAL A 45 -5.00 26.20 -1.69
C VAL A 45 -3.75 26.06 -0.82
N ARG A 46 -3.88 25.91 0.50
CA ARG A 46 -2.71 25.71 1.39
C ARG A 46 -2.02 24.38 1.16
N THR A 47 -2.75 23.32 0.85
CA THR A 47 -2.17 22.02 0.52
C THR A 47 -1.49 22.07 -0.84
N ALA A 48 -2.13 22.65 -1.86
CA ALA A 48 -1.52 22.89 -3.17
C ALA A 48 -0.23 23.73 -3.08
N GLY A 49 -0.23 24.79 -2.26
CA GLY A 49 0.97 25.63 -2.05
C GLY A 49 2.11 24.88 -1.35
N LYS A 50 1.80 24.00 -0.38
CA LYS A 50 2.80 23.13 0.26
C LYS A 50 3.35 22.08 -0.71
N GLN A 51 2.48 21.46 -1.50
CA GLN A 51 2.87 20.47 -2.52
C GLN A 51 3.78 21.10 -3.57
N SER A 52 3.44 22.30 -4.06
CA SER A 52 4.24 23.02 -5.05
C SER A 52 5.66 23.30 -4.55
N ARG A 53 5.79 23.77 -3.30
CA ARG A 53 7.11 24.01 -2.69
C ARG A 53 7.90 22.73 -2.43
N ALA A 54 7.22 21.65 -2.06
CA ALA A 54 7.85 20.33 -1.87
C ALA A 54 8.42 19.81 -3.19
N VAL A 55 7.64 19.93 -4.27
CA VAL A 55 8.07 19.58 -5.64
C VAL A 55 9.30 20.38 -6.03
N GLU A 56 9.26 21.71 -5.92
CA GLU A 56 10.41 22.57 -6.29
C GLU A 56 11.68 22.20 -5.50
N THR A 57 11.54 21.95 -4.20
CA THR A 57 12.69 21.59 -3.34
C THR A 57 13.27 20.23 -3.73
N ALA A 58 12.41 19.25 -4.03
CA ALA A 58 12.83 17.92 -4.45
C ALA A 58 13.46 17.94 -5.86
N GLU A 59 12.91 18.71 -6.79
CA GLU A 59 13.47 18.92 -8.13
C GLU A 59 14.88 19.54 -8.04
N GLN A 60 15.07 20.55 -7.18
CA GLN A 60 16.38 21.15 -6.92
C GLN A 60 17.37 20.15 -6.29
N ALA A 61 16.91 19.24 -5.43
CA ALA A 61 17.76 18.22 -4.83
C ALA A 61 18.27 17.23 -5.88
N VAL A 62 17.40 16.78 -6.79
CA VAL A 62 17.80 15.91 -7.92
C VAL A 62 18.67 16.66 -8.92
N ALA A 63 18.42 17.95 -9.17
CA ALA A 63 19.28 18.76 -10.04
C ALA A 63 20.73 18.86 -9.52
N LYS A 64 20.94 18.86 -8.20
CA LYS A 64 22.28 18.87 -7.60
C LYS A 64 22.98 17.52 -7.73
N ASN A 65 22.24 16.42 -7.58
CA ASN A 65 22.77 15.06 -7.68
C ASN A 65 21.93 14.21 -8.64
N PRO A 66 22.10 14.35 -9.97
CA PRO A 66 21.20 13.75 -10.95
C PRO A 66 21.20 12.21 -11.00
N ASN A 67 22.28 11.59 -10.51
CA ASN A 67 22.52 10.15 -10.54
C ASN A 67 22.23 9.46 -9.19
N ASP A 68 21.64 10.18 -8.22
CA ASP A 68 21.23 9.60 -6.95
C ASP A 68 19.85 8.96 -7.06
N ALA A 69 19.82 7.62 -7.12
CA ALA A 69 18.59 6.84 -7.19
C ALA A 69 17.64 7.10 -6.00
N ALA A 70 18.18 7.31 -4.79
CA ALA A 70 17.37 7.57 -3.61
C ALA A 70 16.74 8.97 -3.65
N ALA A 71 17.48 9.97 -4.15
CA ALA A 71 16.94 11.31 -4.38
C ALA A 71 15.84 11.29 -5.45
N ARG A 72 16.02 10.52 -6.53
CA ARG A 72 14.98 10.33 -7.55
C ARG A 72 13.75 9.63 -6.99
N PHE A 73 13.94 8.56 -6.22
CA PHE A 73 12.83 7.91 -5.55
C PHE A 73 12.04 8.90 -4.67
N ALA A 74 12.73 9.72 -3.87
CA ALA A 74 12.09 10.73 -3.03
C ALA A 74 11.32 11.77 -3.85
N LEU A 75 11.87 12.23 -4.98
CA LEU A 75 11.17 13.12 -5.91
C LEU A 75 9.91 12.45 -6.49
N GLY A 76 10.00 11.17 -6.87
CA GLY A 76 8.84 10.40 -7.35
C GLY A 76 7.71 10.34 -6.31
N GLN A 77 8.04 10.19 -5.02
CA GLN A 77 7.03 10.25 -3.95
C GLN A 77 6.39 11.62 -3.83
N VAL A 78 7.18 12.69 -3.92
CA VAL A 78 6.66 14.06 -3.88
C VAL A 78 5.73 14.32 -5.08
N TYR A 79 6.04 13.79 -6.25
CA TYR A 79 5.14 13.87 -7.40
C TYR A 79 3.84 13.08 -7.20
N LEU A 80 3.88 11.89 -6.59
CA LEU A 80 2.66 11.15 -6.22
C LEU A 80 1.78 11.95 -5.27
N ASP A 81 2.37 12.51 -4.20
CA ASP A 81 1.65 13.32 -3.20
C ASP A 81 1.07 14.60 -3.80
N ALA A 82 1.70 15.13 -4.86
CA ALA A 82 1.23 16.27 -5.62
C ALA A 82 0.21 15.91 -6.73
N GLY A 83 -0.11 14.63 -6.92
CA GLY A 83 -1.02 14.15 -7.98
C GLY A 83 -0.43 14.20 -9.40
N ARG A 84 0.88 14.44 -9.53
CA ARG A 84 1.63 14.46 -10.80
C ARG A 84 2.09 13.05 -11.18
N PHE A 85 1.15 12.22 -11.60
CA PHE A 85 1.37 10.80 -11.84
C PHE A 85 2.30 10.46 -13.02
N GLN A 86 2.30 11.25 -14.10
CA GLN A 86 3.20 11.06 -15.25
C GLN A 86 4.65 11.39 -14.88
N SER A 87 4.84 12.51 -14.16
CA SER A 87 6.13 12.91 -13.61
C SER A 87 6.66 11.84 -12.66
N ALA A 88 5.82 11.38 -11.71
CA ALA A 88 6.15 10.31 -10.77
C ALA A 88 6.58 9.03 -11.48
N ALA A 89 5.80 8.55 -12.46
CA ALA A 89 6.11 7.33 -13.19
C ALA A 89 7.47 7.41 -13.89
N THR A 90 7.75 8.54 -14.55
CA THR A 90 9.04 8.77 -15.19
C THR A 90 10.17 8.76 -14.15
N THR A 91 9.97 9.42 -12.99
CA THR A 91 11.03 9.55 -11.98
C THR A 91 11.34 8.23 -11.27
N PHE A 92 10.33 7.39 -11.01
CA PHE A 92 10.57 6.05 -10.48
C PHE A 92 11.27 5.15 -11.50
N SER A 93 10.92 5.25 -12.79
CA SER A 93 11.64 4.55 -13.85
C SER A 93 13.12 4.94 -13.87
N ASP A 94 13.43 6.23 -13.69
CA ASP A 94 14.80 6.71 -13.63
C ASP A 94 15.54 6.20 -12.39
N ALA A 95 14.87 6.13 -11.24
CA ALA A 95 15.46 5.58 -10.02
C ALA A 95 15.82 4.09 -10.20
N ILE A 96 14.98 3.33 -10.91
CA ILE A 96 15.23 1.92 -11.26
C ILE A 96 16.42 1.79 -12.21
N GLN A 97 16.53 2.65 -13.22
CA GLN A 97 17.67 2.70 -14.15
C GLN A 97 18.99 3.00 -13.41
N LEU A 98 18.95 3.90 -12.42
CA LEU A 98 20.08 4.17 -11.54
C LEU A 98 20.35 3.09 -10.47
N GLY A 99 19.59 1.98 -10.48
CA GLY A 99 19.86 0.79 -9.67
C GLY A 99 18.93 0.54 -8.48
N ASP A 100 17.90 1.36 -8.23
CA ASP A 100 16.91 1.06 -7.19
C ASP A 100 15.94 -0.05 -7.64
N THR A 101 16.26 -1.28 -7.27
CA THR A 101 15.47 -2.48 -7.56
C THR A 101 14.49 -2.86 -6.46
N SER A 102 14.23 -1.96 -5.50
CA SER A 102 13.36 -2.28 -4.36
C SER A 102 11.89 -2.47 -4.79
N GLY A 103 11.22 -3.47 -4.21
CA GLY A 103 9.79 -3.70 -4.47
C GLY A 103 8.90 -2.50 -4.13
N ARG A 104 9.35 -1.63 -3.21
CA ARG A 104 8.69 -0.36 -2.91
C ARG A 104 8.72 0.60 -4.11
N THR A 105 9.86 0.72 -4.79
CA THR A 105 10.02 1.58 -5.97
C THR A 105 9.22 1.03 -7.14
N GLN A 106 9.23 -0.30 -7.33
CA GLN A 106 8.42 -0.98 -8.36
C GLN A 106 6.91 -0.81 -8.11
N LEU A 107 6.46 -0.97 -6.87
CA LEU A 107 5.06 -0.71 -6.50
C LEU A 107 4.69 0.77 -6.71
N SER A 108 5.58 1.70 -6.37
CA SER A 108 5.34 3.14 -6.55
C SER A 108 5.26 3.52 -8.03
N LEU A 109 6.09 2.90 -8.88
CA LEU A 109 6.01 3.02 -10.34
C LEU A 109 4.67 2.50 -10.86
N ALA A 110 4.23 1.31 -10.42
CA ALA A 110 2.94 0.76 -10.83
C ALA A 110 1.77 1.66 -10.42
N LEU A 111 1.75 2.17 -9.19
CA LEU A 111 0.72 3.11 -8.72
C LEU A 111 0.74 4.43 -9.51
N ALA A 112 1.93 4.97 -9.81
CA ALA A 112 2.08 6.14 -10.65
C ALA A 112 1.54 5.89 -12.07
N GLN A 113 1.85 4.74 -12.67
CA GLN A 113 1.33 4.35 -13.99
C GLN A 113 -0.20 4.19 -13.98
N ILE A 114 -0.78 3.59 -12.95
CA ILE A 114 -2.25 3.51 -12.81
C ILE A 114 -2.88 4.90 -12.70
N GLY A 115 -2.30 5.77 -11.85
CA GLY A 115 -2.76 7.15 -11.69
C GLY A 115 -2.63 7.97 -12.97
N ALA A 116 -1.66 7.63 -13.81
CA ALA A 116 -1.41 8.23 -15.11
C ALA A 116 -2.28 7.65 -16.25
N GLY A 117 -3.13 6.64 -15.96
CA GLY A 117 -3.97 5.95 -16.95
C GLY A 117 -3.28 4.81 -17.70
N ASN A 118 -2.02 4.52 -17.39
CA ASN A 118 -1.20 3.50 -18.03
C ASN A 118 -1.34 2.11 -17.36
N GLY A 119 -2.57 1.63 -17.19
CA GLY A 119 -2.86 0.38 -16.45
C GLY A 119 -2.11 -0.85 -16.98
N ARG A 120 -1.99 -1.00 -18.32
CA ARG A 120 -1.25 -2.11 -18.93
C ARG A 120 0.23 -2.12 -18.56
N ALA A 121 0.87 -0.95 -18.55
CA ALA A 121 2.28 -0.83 -18.14
C ALA A 121 2.44 -1.18 -16.66
N ALA A 122 1.50 -0.75 -15.82
CA ALA A 122 1.49 -1.09 -14.40
C ALA A 122 1.40 -2.60 -14.16
N VAL A 123 0.55 -3.31 -14.92
CA VAL A 123 0.44 -4.77 -14.83
C VAL A 123 1.76 -5.46 -15.18
N ALA A 124 2.46 -5.01 -16.23
CA ALA A 124 3.76 -5.56 -16.59
C ALA A 124 4.78 -5.40 -15.45
N VAL A 125 4.88 -4.20 -14.86
CA VAL A 125 5.74 -3.94 -13.70
C VAL A 125 5.39 -4.86 -12.53
N LEU A 126 4.09 -5.05 -12.24
CA LEU A 126 3.62 -5.90 -11.14
C LEU A 126 3.91 -7.39 -11.38
N ASP A 127 3.87 -7.85 -12.63
CA ASP A 127 4.12 -9.25 -12.99
C ASP A 127 5.61 -9.60 -12.97
N GLU A 128 6.46 -8.70 -13.48
CA GLU A 128 7.92 -8.85 -13.45
C GLU A 128 8.47 -8.82 -12.02
N ASN A 129 7.84 -8.05 -11.13
CA ASN A 129 8.32 -7.80 -9.76
C ASN A 129 7.53 -8.56 -8.70
N ARG A 130 6.89 -9.69 -9.06
CA ARG A 130 6.02 -10.45 -8.14
C ARG A 130 6.69 -10.91 -6.84
N ASP A 131 7.99 -11.17 -6.89
CA ASP A 131 8.75 -11.75 -5.78
C ASP A 131 9.31 -10.64 -4.86
N SER A 132 9.40 -9.40 -5.34
CA SER A 132 9.87 -8.24 -4.57
C SER A 132 8.72 -7.40 -3.99
N ILE A 133 7.53 -7.45 -4.59
CA ILE A 133 6.33 -6.77 -4.11
C ILE A 133 5.49 -7.74 -3.27
N GLY A 134 5.17 -7.36 -2.03
CA GLY A 134 4.33 -8.18 -1.15
C GLY A 134 2.95 -8.49 -1.76
N ALA A 135 2.46 -9.72 -1.60
CA ALA A 135 1.23 -10.20 -2.22
C ALA A 135 0.01 -9.30 -1.96
N THR A 136 -0.15 -8.81 -0.73
CA THR A 136 -1.23 -7.88 -0.34
C THR A 136 -1.20 -6.55 -1.10
N ASP A 137 -0.01 -6.03 -1.37
CA ASP A 137 0.15 -4.77 -2.10
C ASP A 137 0.03 -4.98 -3.61
N ARG A 138 0.61 -6.08 -4.12
CA ARG A 138 0.50 -6.47 -5.53
C ARG A 138 -0.96 -6.76 -5.92
N GLY A 139 -1.69 -7.51 -5.11
CA GLY A 139 -3.09 -7.85 -5.37
C GLY A 139 -3.99 -6.61 -5.43
N LEU A 140 -3.79 -5.65 -4.52
CA LEU A 140 -4.49 -4.37 -4.59
C LEU A 140 -4.10 -3.55 -5.83
N ALA A 141 -2.81 -3.48 -6.15
CA ALA A 141 -2.33 -2.73 -7.31
C ALA A 141 -2.86 -3.33 -8.64
N LEU A 142 -2.96 -4.65 -8.76
CA LEU A 142 -3.61 -5.32 -9.90
C LEU A 142 -5.08 -4.91 -10.03
N ALA A 143 -5.83 -4.92 -8.92
CA ALA A 143 -7.23 -4.51 -8.95
C ALA A 143 -7.39 -3.02 -9.36
N LEU A 144 -6.51 -2.15 -8.87
CA LEU A 144 -6.48 -0.73 -9.26
C LEU A 144 -6.12 -0.53 -10.74
N ALA A 145 -5.27 -1.39 -11.31
CA ALA A 145 -4.89 -1.38 -12.72
C ALA A 145 -5.99 -1.87 -13.68
N GLY A 146 -7.13 -2.34 -13.13
CA GLY A 146 -8.25 -2.90 -13.88
C GLY A 146 -8.29 -4.42 -13.95
N GLU A 147 -7.26 -5.10 -13.42
CA GLU A 147 -7.21 -6.57 -13.32
C GLU A 147 -7.87 -7.04 -12.02
N THR A 148 -9.13 -6.67 -11.82
CA THR A 148 -9.86 -6.84 -10.55
C THR A 148 -9.95 -8.31 -10.12
N THR A 149 -10.30 -9.19 -11.04
CA THR A 149 -10.41 -10.63 -10.77
C THR A 149 -9.06 -11.25 -10.40
N ARG A 150 -7.97 -10.88 -11.10
CA ARG A 150 -6.60 -11.34 -10.77
C ARG A 150 -6.17 -10.79 -9.42
N GLY A 151 -6.45 -9.52 -9.13
CA GLY A 151 -6.15 -8.87 -7.86
C GLY A 151 -6.83 -9.56 -6.68
N VAL A 152 -8.14 -9.86 -6.82
CA VAL A 152 -8.90 -10.65 -5.84
C VAL A 152 -8.27 -12.03 -5.63
N GLY A 153 -7.88 -12.73 -6.70
CA GLY A 153 -7.20 -14.03 -6.61
C GLY A 153 -5.93 -13.98 -5.76
N VAL A 154 -5.04 -13.02 -6.03
CA VAL A 154 -3.79 -12.81 -5.28
C VAL A 154 -4.07 -12.52 -3.79
N LEU A 155 -5.07 -11.69 -3.50
CA LEU A 155 -5.43 -11.34 -2.12
C LEU A 155 -6.04 -12.54 -1.38
N LEU A 156 -6.84 -13.36 -2.04
CA LEU A 156 -7.37 -14.60 -1.47
C LEU A 156 -6.27 -15.62 -1.18
N ASP A 157 -5.28 -15.75 -2.06
CA ASP A 157 -4.14 -16.64 -1.82
C ASP A 157 -3.26 -16.16 -0.66
N ALA A 158 -3.04 -14.84 -0.54
CA ALA A 158 -2.40 -14.26 0.65
C ALA A 158 -3.19 -14.59 1.93
N LEU A 159 -4.53 -14.51 1.88
CA LEU A 159 -5.38 -14.85 3.03
C LEU A 159 -5.30 -16.34 3.40
N ARG A 160 -5.35 -17.23 2.39
CA ARG A 160 -5.25 -18.70 2.58
C ARG A 160 -3.87 -19.13 3.09
N SER A 161 -2.81 -18.44 2.69
CA SER A 161 -1.45 -18.70 3.17
C SER A 161 -1.19 -18.20 4.61
N GLY A 162 -2.19 -17.61 5.27
CA GLY A 162 -2.16 -17.27 6.69
C GLY A 162 -1.89 -15.80 6.99
N GLU A 163 -1.78 -14.93 5.97
CA GLU A 163 -1.81 -13.49 6.20
C GLU A 163 -3.24 -13.08 6.53
N ASN A 164 -3.58 -12.86 7.81
CA ASN A 164 -4.91 -12.41 8.22
C ASN A 164 -4.83 -11.05 8.91
N SER A 165 -4.42 -10.03 8.15
CA SER A 165 -4.30 -8.66 8.64
C SER A 165 -5.55 -7.84 8.29
N PRO A 166 -5.91 -6.82 9.10
CA PRO A 166 -6.95 -5.86 8.71
C PRO A 166 -6.64 -5.18 7.37
N LYS A 167 -5.35 -4.92 7.08
CA LYS A 167 -4.92 -4.38 5.79
C LYS A 167 -5.34 -5.29 4.64
N LEU A 168 -5.03 -6.58 4.72
CA LEU A 168 -5.39 -7.53 3.66
C LEU A 168 -6.92 -7.60 3.48
N ARG A 169 -7.69 -7.67 4.57
CA ARG A 169 -9.16 -7.73 4.48
C ARG A 169 -9.75 -6.47 3.88
N GLN A 170 -9.26 -5.29 4.25
CA GLN A 170 -9.71 -4.04 3.65
C GLN A 170 -9.32 -3.94 2.17
N ASN A 171 -8.10 -4.38 1.81
CA ASN A 171 -7.67 -4.43 0.41
C ASN A 171 -8.53 -5.40 -0.40
N LEU A 172 -8.87 -6.57 0.14
CA LEU A 172 -9.74 -7.56 -0.49
C LEU A 172 -11.17 -7.04 -0.63
N ALA A 173 -11.72 -6.40 0.41
CA ALA A 173 -13.03 -5.77 0.36
C ALA A 173 -13.09 -4.71 -0.75
N PHE A 174 -12.04 -3.88 -0.86
CA PHE A 174 -11.96 -2.87 -1.90
C PHE A 174 -11.78 -3.49 -3.29
N ALA A 175 -10.94 -4.52 -3.44
CA ALA A 175 -10.79 -5.24 -4.71
C ALA A 175 -12.12 -5.87 -5.17
N TYR A 176 -12.92 -6.44 -4.25
CA TYR A 176 -14.28 -6.90 -4.57
C TYR A 176 -15.19 -5.76 -5.03
N ALA A 177 -15.10 -4.58 -4.41
CA ALA A 177 -15.89 -3.42 -4.84
C ALA A 177 -15.49 -2.97 -6.25
N LEU A 178 -14.20 -2.95 -6.57
CA LEU A 178 -13.72 -2.63 -7.91
C LEU A 178 -14.16 -3.68 -8.95
N ASP A 179 -14.27 -4.94 -8.54
CA ASP A 179 -14.76 -6.06 -9.37
C ASP A 179 -16.29 -6.04 -9.57
N GLY A 180 -17.03 -5.22 -8.81
CA GLY A 180 -18.49 -5.22 -8.80
C GLY A 180 -19.12 -6.30 -7.89
N SER A 181 -18.29 -7.05 -7.17
CA SER A 181 -18.67 -8.05 -6.17
C SER A 181 -19.09 -7.39 -4.84
N TRP A 182 -20.15 -6.57 -4.88
CA TRP A 182 -20.57 -5.69 -3.77
C TRP A 182 -20.94 -6.42 -2.48
N ARG A 183 -21.49 -7.64 -2.60
CA ARG A 183 -21.88 -8.46 -1.46
C ARG A 183 -20.65 -8.96 -0.71
N GLU A 184 -19.66 -9.45 -1.44
CA GLU A 184 -18.38 -9.95 -0.94
C GLU A 184 -17.57 -8.80 -0.32
N ALA A 185 -17.59 -7.62 -0.96
CA ALA A 185 -16.99 -6.39 -0.44
C ALA A 185 -17.57 -6.04 0.94
N ARG A 186 -18.91 -6.03 1.05
CA ARG A 186 -19.62 -5.74 2.30
C ARG A 186 -19.31 -6.73 3.42
N ILE A 187 -19.37 -8.03 3.13
CA ILE A 187 -19.08 -9.09 4.12
C ILE A 187 -17.64 -9.01 4.62
N THR A 188 -16.70 -8.78 3.70
CA THR A 188 -15.27 -8.67 4.04
C THR A 188 -15.01 -7.40 4.87
N MET A 189 -15.62 -6.26 4.49
CA MET A 189 -15.48 -4.99 5.20
C MET A 189 -16.07 -5.02 6.61
N ALA A 190 -17.20 -5.70 6.81
CA ALA A 190 -17.89 -5.84 8.09
C ALA A 190 -17.02 -6.48 9.20
N GLN A 191 -15.90 -7.10 8.85
CA GLN A 191 -14.98 -7.68 9.82
C GLN A 191 -14.17 -6.62 10.58
N ASP A 192 -14.01 -5.41 10.02
CA ASP A 192 -13.19 -4.34 10.60
C ASP A 192 -13.93 -2.99 10.73
N VAL A 193 -15.11 -2.87 10.12
CA VAL A 193 -15.88 -1.62 10.04
C VAL A 193 -17.23 -1.78 10.75
N PRO A 194 -17.61 -0.85 11.64
CA PRO A 194 -18.94 -0.83 12.26
C PRO A 194 -20.08 -0.79 11.24
N ALA A 195 -21.18 -1.48 11.53
CA ALA A 195 -22.28 -1.68 10.58
C ALA A 195 -22.92 -0.37 10.08
N ASP A 196 -22.95 0.66 10.93
CA ASP A 196 -23.46 2.01 10.63
C ASP A 196 -22.59 2.78 9.62
N GLN A 197 -21.35 2.36 9.39
CA GLN A 197 -20.41 3.01 8.46
C GLN A 197 -20.28 2.26 7.13
N ILE A 198 -20.87 1.08 7.00
CA ILE A 198 -20.67 0.21 5.84
C ILE A 198 -21.33 0.80 4.59
N ASP A 199 -22.56 1.28 4.70
CA ASP A 199 -23.32 1.79 3.55
C ASP A 199 -22.67 3.04 2.95
N ASP A 200 -22.24 3.98 3.79
CA ASP A 200 -21.53 5.18 3.36
C ASP A 200 -20.23 4.82 2.64
N ARG A 201 -19.43 3.90 3.19
CA ARG A 201 -18.17 3.47 2.56
C ARG A 201 -18.38 2.74 1.24
N ILE A 202 -19.41 1.89 1.14
CA ILE A 202 -19.77 1.25 -0.14
C ILE A 202 -20.19 2.31 -1.16
N GLY A 203 -20.97 3.31 -0.75
CA GLY A 203 -21.36 4.43 -1.61
C GLY A 203 -20.15 5.21 -2.14
N GLU A 204 -19.20 5.53 -1.27
CA GLU A 204 -17.94 6.19 -1.65
C GLU A 204 -17.14 5.35 -2.65
N TRP A 205 -17.00 4.04 -2.40
CA TRP A 205 -16.28 3.13 -3.29
C TRP A 205 -16.98 2.97 -4.65
N ALA A 206 -18.32 2.94 -4.69
CA ALA A 206 -19.09 2.89 -5.92
C ALA A 206 -18.84 4.09 -6.83
N MET A 207 -18.65 5.28 -6.27
CA MET A 207 -18.36 6.49 -7.03
C MET A 207 -16.98 6.46 -7.71
N ILE A 208 -16.02 5.72 -7.13
CA ILE A 208 -14.66 5.61 -7.67
C ILE A 208 -14.40 4.29 -8.40
N ALA A 209 -15.28 3.30 -8.32
CA ALA A 209 -15.09 1.98 -8.94
C ALA A 209 -15.11 2.01 -10.49
N GLN A 210 -15.63 3.07 -11.10
CA GLN A 210 -15.73 3.22 -12.55
C GLN A 210 -14.36 3.03 -13.25
N PRO A 211 -14.29 2.35 -14.40
CA PRO A 211 -13.03 2.09 -15.11
C PRO A 211 -12.22 3.37 -15.42
N GLU A 212 -12.91 4.42 -15.88
CA GLU A 212 -12.32 5.72 -16.21
C GLU A 212 -11.85 6.53 -14.98
N ALA A 213 -12.22 6.11 -13.77
CA ALA A 213 -11.86 6.80 -12.53
C ALA A 213 -10.48 6.38 -11.98
N GLY A 214 -9.61 5.72 -12.77
CA GLY A 214 -8.28 5.26 -12.36
C GLY A 214 -7.44 6.31 -11.61
N GLN A 215 -7.29 7.50 -12.20
CA GLN A 215 -6.56 8.61 -11.57
C GLN A 215 -7.19 9.03 -10.23
N ARG A 216 -8.53 9.15 -10.18
CA ARG A 216 -9.26 9.52 -8.96
C ARG A 216 -9.15 8.46 -7.87
N ARG A 217 -9.19 7.16 -8.22
CA ARG A 217 -8.99 6.04 -7.30
C ARG A 217 -7.62 6.12 -6.63
N VAL A 218 -6.56 6.23 -7.43
CA VAL A 218 -5.19 6.31 -6.92
C VAL A 218 -4.99 7.57 -6.09
N ALA A 219 -5.46 8.72 -6.56
CA ALA A 219 -5.39 9.98 -5.82
C ALA A 219 -6.10 9.87 -4.45
N SER A 220 -7.32 9.34 -4.43
CA SER A 220 -8.08 9.14 -3.19
C SER A 220 -7.38 8.17 -2.22
N LEU A 221 -6.78 7.09 -2.73
CA LEU A 221 -6.06 6.13 -1.91
C LEU A 221 -4.78 6.72 -1.30
N LEU A 222 -4.10 7.60 -2.05
CA LEU A 222 -2.86 8.25 -1.61
C LEU A 222 -3.11 9.55 -0.82
N GLY A 223 -4.34 10.06 -0.79
CA GLY A 223 -4.64 11.40 -0.25
C GLY A 223 -4.05 12.54 -1.10
N ALA A 224 -3.78 12.25 -2.37
CA ALA A 224 -3.26 13.21 -3.34
C ALA A 224 -4.40 13.98 -4.02
N PRO A 225 -4.15 15.19 -4.53
CA PRO A 225 -5.15 15.92 -5.32
C PRO A 225 -5.43 15.19 -6.64
N ALA A 226 -6.71 15.07 -7.00
CA ALA A 226 -7.15 14.51 -8.27
C ALA A 226 -7.28 15.61 -9.35
N GLY A 227 -7.12 15.24 -10.62
CA GLY A 227 -7.31 16.17 -11.75
C GLY A 227 -6.20 17.21 -11.90
N VAL A 228 -5.05 17.00 -11.26
CA VAL A 228 -3.87 17.85 -11.45
C VAL A 228 -3.32 17.65 -12.86
N ALA A 229 -3.14 18.76 -13.59
CA ALA A 229 -2.46 18.73 -14.88
C ALA A 229 -0.98 18.40 -14.67
N ASP A 230 -0.48 17.43 -15.42
CA ASP A 230 0.90 16.98 -15.33
C ASP A 230 1.55 16.97 -16.72
N ALA A 231 2.39 17.97 -16.97
CA ALA A 231 3.14 18.10 -18.22
C ALA A 231 4.39 17.19 -18.28
N GLY A 232 4.62 16.37 -17.24
CA GLY A 232 5.84 15.59 -17.08
C GLY A 232 6.94 16.36 -16.34
N GLN A 233 8.12 15.74 -16.24
CA GLN A 233 9.25 16.33 -15.52
C GLN A 233 9.81 17.57 -16.23
N PRO A 234 10.43 18.51 -15.50
CA PRO A 234 11.23 19.57 -16.11
C PRO A 234 12.30 19.00 -17.05
N VAL A 235 12.48 19.65 -18.21
CA VAL A 235 13.42 19.20 -19.26
C VAL A 235 14.82 18.96 -18.73
N ALA A 236 15.30 19.81 -17.82
CA ALA A 236 16.62 19.68 -17.21
C ALA A 236 16.82 18.36 -16.44
N LEU A 237 15.76 17.86 -15.77
CA LEU A 237 15.81 16.57 -15.06
C LEU A 237 15.68 15.38 -16.01
N ALA A 238 14.89 15.55 -17.08
CA ALA A 238 14.67 14.53 -18.10
C ALA A 238 15.90 14.29 -19.01
N LEU A 239 16.74 15.29 -19.24
CA LEU A 239 17.92 15.21 -20.12
C LEU A 239 19.19 14.67 -19.44
N ASN A 240 19.11 14.02 -18.27
CA ASN A 240 20.30 13.48 -17.59
C ASN A 240 21.05 12.47 -18.50
N PRO A 241 22.34 12.69 -18.85
CA PRO A 241 23.12 11.84 -19.75
C PRO A 241 23.17 10.36 -19.37
N ALA A 242 23.25 10.02 -18.06
CA ALA A 242 23.34 8.63 -17.62
C ALA A 242 22.05 7.85 -17.93
N VAL A 243 20.90 8.48 -17.63
CA VAL A 243 19.57 7.95 -17.92
C VAL A 243 19.29 7.94 -19.43
N GLN A 244 19.76 8.96 -20.15
CA GLN A 244 19.60 9.05 -21.60
C GLN A 244 20.40 7.97 -22.33
N ALA A 245 21.65 7.72 -21.93
CA ALA A 245 22.50 6.68 -22.55
C ALA A 245 21.86 5.30 -22.50
N GLU A 246 21.24 4.93 -21.38
CA GLU A 246 20.53 3.67 -21.22
C GLU A 246 19.22 3.62 -22.03
N ARG A 247 18.48 4.74 -22.13
CA ARG A 247 17.27 4.83 -22.97
C ARG A 247 17.60 4.70 -24.46
N PHE A 248 18.68 5.30 -24.93
CA PHE A 248 19.14 5.16 -26.31
C PHE A 248 19.65 3.72 -26.58
N ALA A 249 20.39 3.13 -25.64
CA ALA A 249 20.83 1.73 -25.74
C ALA A 249 19.64 0.74 -25.75
N ALA A 250 18.59 1.00 -24.97
CA ALA A 250 17.37 0.18 -24.97
C ALA A 250 16.58 0.32 -26.29
N ALA A 251 16.54 1.52 -26.88
CA ALA A 251 15.89 1.77 -28.17
C ALA A 251 16.67 1.19 -29.36
N GLU A 252 17.99 1.04 -29.25
CA GLU A 252 18.87 0.44 -30.27
C GLU A 252 18.87 -1.08 -30.27
N THR A 253 18.23 -1.76 -29.30
CA THR A 253 18.05 -3.22 -29.40
C THR A 253 17.31 -3.52 -30.71
N PRO A 254 17.96 -4.14 -31.71
CA PRO A 254 17.30 -4.39 -32.97
C PRO A 254 16.18 -5.38 -32.67
N ARG A 255 14.94 -4.96 -32.89
CA ARG A 255 13.88 -5.94 -33.12
C ARG A 255 14.34 -6.71 -34.34
N THR A 256 14.89 -7.90 -34.12
CA THR A 256 15.14 -8.85 -35.19
C THR A 256 13.78 -9.20 -35.77
N PHE A 257 13.36 -8.46 -36.78
CA PHE A 257 12.51 -9.01 -37.80
C PHE A 257 13.33 -10.13 -38.42
N ALA A 258 13.15 -11.35 -37.90
CA ALA A 258 13.53 -12.52 -38.65
C ALA A 258 12.81 -12.38 -40.00
N PRO A 259 13.53 -12.30 -41.13
CA PRO A 259 12.86 -12.43 -42.41
C PRO A 259 12.21 -13.81 -42.36
N ALA A 260 10.88 -13.85 -42.38
CA ALA A 260 10.19 -15.08 -42.67
C ALA A 260 10.55 -15.43 -44.12
N THR A 261 11.61 -16.21 -44.29
CA THR A 261 11.86 -16.97 -45.53
C THR A 261 10.79 -18.05 -45.59
N GLN A 262 9.54 -17.63 -45.85
CA GLN A 262 8.57 -18.51 -46.47
C GLN A 262 8.98 -18.58 -47.93
N GLU A 263 9.66 -19.67 -48.26
CA GLU A 263 9.85 -20.13 -49.62
C GLU A 263 8.46 -20.36 -50.21
N LEU A 264 8.01 -19.38 -51.01
CA LEU A 264 6.77 -19.48 -51.75
C LEU A 264 6.89 -20.66 -52.73
N PRO A 265 5.91 -21.57 -52.79
CA PRO A 265 5.91 -22.63 -53.80
C PRO A 265 5.87 -22.01 -55.20
N PRO A 266 6.53 -22.63 -56.20
CA PRO A 266 6.66 -22.07 -57.53
C PRO A 266 5.28 -21.95 -58.19
N ILE A 267 4.98 -20.73 -58.64
CA ILE A 267 3.76 -20.43 -59.40
C ILE A 267 4.07 -20.79 -60.86
N ASP A 268 3.46 -21.87 -61.35
CA ASP A 268 3.47 -22.19 -62.78
C ASP A 268 2.87 -21.03 -63.58
N ALA A 269 3.64 -20.56 -64.55
CA ALA A 269 3.25 -19.48 -65.45
C ALA A 269 2.16 -19.96 -66.40
N ALA A 270 0.90 -19.57 -66.13
CA ALA A 270 -0.18 -19.59 -67.10
C ALA A 270 -0.31 -18.20 -67.77
N PRO A 271 -0.64 -18.15 -69.08
CA PRO A 271 -0.46 -16.96 -69.90
C PRO A 271 -1.46 -15.83 -69.58
N VAL A 272 -0.94 -14.60 -69.64
CA VAL A 272 -1.67 -13.34 -69.44
C VAL A 272 -2.70 -13.14 -70.55
N ALA A 273 -3.98 -13.09 -70.19
CA ALA A 273 -5.05 -12.55 -71.01
C ALA A 273 -5.25 -11.04 -70.70
N PRO A 274 -5.61 -10.21 -71.68
CA PRO A 274 -5.58 -8.76 -71.54
C PRO A 274 -6.70 -8.22 -70.65
N THR A 275 -6.38 -7.12 -69.99
CA THR A 275 -7.21 -6.35 -69.05
C THR A 275 -8.56 -5.91 -69.63
N PRO A 276 -9.66 -6.00 -68.86
CA PRO A 276 -10.83 -5.19 -69.09
C PRO A 276 -10.82 -3.92 -68.24
N VAL A 277 -11.03 -2.84 -68.97
CA VAL A 277 -11.45 -1.48 -68.63
C VAL A 277 -12.34 -1.37 -67.39
N ALA A 278 -12.06 -0.37 -66.55
CA ALA A 278 -12.83 0.00 -65.37
C ALA A 278 -14.30 0.33 -65.68
N PRO A 279 -15.28 -0.06 -64.85
CA PRO A 279 -16.62 0.49 -64.94
C PRO A 279 -16.79 1.73 -64.06
N ALA A 280 -17.48 2.69 -64.66
CA ALA A 280 -17.93 3.95 -64.11
C ALA A 280 -18.88 3.77 -62.90
N PHE A 281 -18.91 4.82 -62.07
CA PHE A 281 -19.88 5.01 -60.99
C PHE A 281 -21.31 4.83 -61.49
N ALA A 282 -22.05 3.89 -60.88
CA ALA A 282 -23.49 3.76 -60.99
C ALA A 282 -24.13 3.92 -59.61
N ALA A 283 -25.21 4.70 -59.59
CA ALA A 283 -25.93 5.15 -58.41
C ALA A 283 -26.52 4.02 -57.55
N ALA A 284 -26.56 4.26 -56.25
CA ALA A 284 -27.13 3.37 -55.23
C ALA A 284 -28.63 3.12 -55.42
N PRO A 285 -29.11 1.88 -55.19
CA PRO A 285 -30.51 1.64 -54.85
C PRO A 285 -30.70 1.61 -53.33
N SER A 286 -31.70 2.35 -52.88
CA SER A 286 -32.18 2.47 -51.51
C SER A 286 -32.64 1.10 -50.99
N THR A 287 -32.06 0.63 -49.89
CA THR A 287 -32.54 -0.58 -49.20
C THR A 287 -33.75 -0.23 -48.34
N VAL A 288 -34.88 -0.83 -48.69
CA VAL A 288 -36.10 -0.88 -47.90
C VAL A 288 -35.84 -1.75 -46.67
N PHE A 289 -36.16 -1.23 -45.48
CA PHE A 289 -36.09 -1.95 -44.21
C PHE A 289 -37.05 -3.16 -44.23
N ALA A 290 -36.51 -4.37 -44.14
CA ALA A 290 -37.29 -5.57 -43.87
C ALA A 290 -37.56 -5.68 -42.36
N ALA A 291 -38.83 -5.78 -41.99
CA ALA A 291 -39.26 -6.00 -40.60
C ALA A 291 -38.86 -7.40 -40.11
N PRO A 292 -38.38 -7.55 -38.85
CA PRO A 292 -38.09 -8.86 -38.29
C PRO A 292 -39.38 -9.62 -37.97
N ALA A 293 -39.39 -10.91 -38.29
CA ALA A 293 -40.49 -11.85 -38.02
C ALA A 293 -40.75 -12.01 -36.50
N PRO A 294 -42.01 -12.27 -36.09
CA PRO A 294 -42.35 -12.42 -34.67
C PRO A 294 -41.77 -13.71 -34.11
N VAL A 295 -40.96 -13.57 -33.04
CA VAL A 295 -40.43 -14.69 -32.27
C VAL A 295 -41.50 -15.16 -31.30
N ALA A 296 -41.88 -16.43 -31.36
CA ALA A 296 -42.83 -17.04 -30.43
C ALA A 296 -42.27 -17.05 -28.99
N PRO A 297 -43.08 -16.81 -27.95
CA PRO A 297 -42.61 -16.82 -26.57
C PRO A 297 -42.27 -18.25 -26.13
N VAL A 298 -41.01 -18.47 -25.76
CA VAL A 298 -40.57 -19.68 -25.06
C VAL A 298 -41.14 -19.66 -23.65
N ALA A 299 -41.92 -20.68 -23.29
CA ALA A 299 -42.52 -20.82 -21.97
C ALA A 299 -41.45 -20.91 -20.87
N ALA A 300 -41.58 -20.08 -19.84
CA ALA A 300 -40.74 -20.10 -18.66
C ALA A 300 -41.00 -21.37 -17.81
N PRO A 301 -39.96 -21.99 -17.21
CA PRO A 301 -40.14 -23.14 -16.33
C PRO A 301 -40.85 -22.73 -15.02
N ALA A 302 -41.79 -23.55 -14.58
CA ALA A 302 -42.74 -23.26 -13.49
C ALA A 302 -42.16 -23.30 -12.05
N SER A 303 -40.84 -23.33 -11.86
CA SER A 303 -40.18 -22.98 -10.59
C SER A 303 -38.66 -23.23 -10.64
N PHE A 304 -37.90 -22.36 -9.95
CA PHE A 304 -36.44 -22.39 -9.80
C PHE A 304 -35.91 -23.63 -9.05
N ALA A 305 -36.80 -24.42 -8.44
CA ALA A 305 -36.45 -25.61 -7.66
C ALA A 305 -36.27 -26.90 -8.50
N ALA A 306 -36.70 -26.91 -9.76
CA ALA A 306 -36.61 -28.09 -10.63
C ALA A 306 -35.30 -28.18 -11.46
N ALA A 307 -34.41 -27.17 -11.37
CA ALA A 307 -33.19 -27.09 -12.18
C ALA A 307 -31.94 -27.71 -11.54
N PHE A 308 -32.04 -28.25 -10.31
CA PHE A 308 -30.91 -28.88 -9.61
C PHE A 308 -31.31 -30.25 -9.07
N PRO A 309 -30.95 -31.38 -9.73
CA PRO A 309 -31.05 -32.68 -9.10
C PRO A 309 -30.11 -32.72 -7.88
N ALA A 310 -30.65 -33.12 -6.73
CA ALA A 310 -29.92 -33.22 -5.47
C ALA A 310 -28.62 -34.03 -5.63
N ALA A 311 -27.48 -33.40 -5.39
CA ALA A 311 -26.18 -34.05 -5.38
C ALA A 311 -26.12 -35.05 -4.21
N LYS A 312 -25.84 -36.32 -4.52
CA LYS A 312 -25.59 -37.36 -3.51
C LYS A 312 -24.33 -36.97 -2.70
N PRO A 313 -24.32 -37.15 -1.37
CA PRO A 313 -23.14 -36.85 -0.57
C PRO A 313 -22.02 -37.83 -0.93
N VAL A 314 -20.90 -37.31 -1.43
CA VAL A 314 -19.65 -38.07 -1.57
C VAL A 314 -19.05 -38.20 -0.19
N ILE A 315 -19.14 -39.39 0.41
CA ILE A 315 -18.41 -39.73 1.63
C ILE A 315 -16.93 -39.83 1.23
N GLN A 316 -16.15 -38.85 1.65
CA GLN A 316 -14.70 -38.86 1.47
C GLN A 316 -14.11 -39.93 2.39
N ALA A 317 -13.50 -40.97 1.81
CA ALA A 317 -12.84 -42.03 2.54
C ALA A 317 -11.74 -41.45 3.45
N ALA A 318 -11.75 -41.86 4.72
CA ALA A 318 -10.79 -41.42 5.73
C ALA A 318 -9.33 -41.68 5.28
N ALA A 319 -8.51 -40.64 5.35
CA ALA A 319 -7.08 -40.74 5.09
C ALA A 319 -6.41 -41.67 6.12
N LYS A 320 -5.61 -42.62 5.63
CA LYS A 320 -4.74 -43.48 6.46
C LYS A 320 -3.78 -42.63 7.31
N PRO A 321 -3.48 -43.01 8.56
CA PRO A 321 -2.57 -42.25 9.40
C PRO A 321 -1.15 -42.30 8.81
N ALA A 322 -0.59 -41.11 8.57
CA ALA A 322 0.80 -40.95 8.18
C ALA A 322 1.72 -41.47 9.29
N ARG A 323 2.65 -42.33 8.89
CA ARG A 323 3.74 -42.88 9.71
C ARG A 323 4.48 -41.75 10.42
N ALA A 324 4.64 -41.90 11.74
CA ALA A 324 5.30 -40.95 12.62
C ALA A 324 6.65 -40.47 12.05
N ALA A 325 6.71 -39.19 11.67
CA ALA A 325 7.98 -38.51 11.46
C ALA A 325 8.70 -38.42 12.82
N ARG A 326 9.96 -38.84 12.84
CA ARG A 326 10.82 -38.79 14.03
C ARG A 326 10.80 -37.38 14.61
N VAL A 327 10.34 -37.28 15.86
CA VAL A 327 10.47 -36.10 16.70
C VAL A 327 11.97 -35.79 16.79
N ALA A 328 12.40 -34.70 16.14
CA ALA A 328 13.71 -34.12 16.41
C ALA A 328 13.76 -33.78 17.89
N ALA A 329 14.84 -34.20 18.55
CA ALA A 329 15.07 -34.09 19.98
C ALA A 329 14.61 -32.72 20.52
N ALA A 330 13.82 -32.76 21.59
CA ALA A 330 13.44 -31.60 22.37
C ALA A 330 14.72 -30.83 22.75
N GLN A 331 14.85 -29.61 22.25
CA GLN A 331 15.93 -28.72 22.66
C GLN A 331 15.73 -28.41 24.16
N PRO A 332 16.81 -28.39 24.96
CA PRO A 332 16.70 -28.11 26.39
C PRO A 332 16.09 -26.71 26.60
N ALA A 333 15.20 -26.62 27.59
CA ALA A 333 14.52 -25.39 27.95
C ALA A 333 15.52 -24.26 28.15
N VAL A 334 15.27 -23.14 27.46
CA VAL A 334 16.02 -21.90 27.64
C VAL A 334 15.63 -21.31 28.99
N THR A 335 16.33 -21.72 30.04
CA THR A 335 16.29 -21.07 31.35
C THR A 335 17.65 -20.47 31.60
N GLY A 336 17.74 -19.14 31.59
CA GLY A 336 18.97 -18.45 31.93
C GLY A 336 18.66 -17.19 32.72
N THR A 337 18.92 -17.21 34.02
CA THR A 337 19.08 -15.98 34.83
C THR A 337 20.33 -15.24 34.33
N GLY A 338 20.20 -14.53 33.21
CA GLY A 338 21.32 -13.94 32.51
C GLY A 338 21.08 -12.47 32.18
N GLY A 339 22.13 -11.67 32.39
CA GLY A 339 22.13 -10.24 32.05
C GLY A 339 22.29 -9.97 30.56
N HIS A 340 21.76 -10.79 29.66
CA HIS A 340 21.68 -10.47 28.23
C HIS A 340 20.24 -10.25 27.81
N VAL A 341 20.06 -9.35 26.86
CA VAL A 341 18.77 -8.93 26.32
C VAL A 341 18.83 -9.03 24.80
N VAL A 342 17.75 -9.50 24.21
CA VAL A 342 17.58 -9.62 22.77
C VAL A 342 16.51 -8.63 22.32
N GLN A 343 16.92 -7.55 21.67
CA GLN A 343 15.99 -6.60 21.05
C GLN A 343 15.47 -7.15 19.73
N ILE A 344 14.15 -7.21 19.63
CA ILE A 344 13.41 -7.81 18.50
C ILE A 344 12.77 -6.70 17.64
N GLY A 345 12.57 -5.50 18.20
CA GLY A 345 12.07 -4.36 17.43
C GLY A 345 12.16 -3.02 18.17
N ALA A 346 11.99 -1.92 17.42
CA ALA A 346 11.85 -0.58 17.95
C ALA A 346 10.73 0.15 17.19
N PHE A 347 9.78 0.73 17.92
CA PHE A 347 8.55 1.30 17.36
C PHE A 347 8.39 2.75 17.76
N SER A 348 7.76 3.56 16.90
CA SER A 348 7.53 4.99 17.14
C SER A 348 6.46 5.28 18.21
N SER A 349 5.70 4.27 18.64
CA SER A 349 4.66 4.42 19.66
C SER A 349 4.58 3.20 20.58
N GLU A 350 4.16 3.44 21.83
CA GLU A 350 3.98 2.38 22.83
C GLU A 350 2.91 1.37 22.40
N ALA A 351 1.82 1.85 21.78
CA ALA A 351 0.74 1.00 21.28
C ALA A 351 1.22 0.04 20.18
N ASN A 352 2.07 0.51 19.25
CA ASN A 352 2.68 -0.34 18.24
C ASN A 352 3.65 -1.34 18.87
N ALA A 353 4.45 -0.93 19.85
CA ALA A 353 5.35 -1.83 20.58
C ALA A 353 4.59 -2.95 21.32
N LYS A 354 3.47 -2.63 21.98
CA LYS A 354 2.60 -3.63 22.66
C LYS A 354 1.98 -4.62 21.67
N ARG A 355 1.52 -4.14 20.52
CA ARG A 355 0.99 -5.01 19.45
C ARG A 355 2.08 -5.91 18.88
N ALA A 356 3.25 -5.35 18.60
CA ALA A 356 4.38 -6.10 18.07
C ALA A 356 4.88 -7.17 19.06
N ALA A 357 4.95 -6.85 20.35
CA ALA A 357 5.31 -7.82 21.39
C ALA A 357 4.38 -9.05 21.38
N ARG A 358 3.06 -8.84 21.29
CA ARG A 358 2.08 -9.93 21.18
C ARG A 358 2.23 -10.73 19.88
N PHE A 359 2.53 -10.04 18.78
CA PHE A 359 2.74 -10.68 17.48
C PHE A 359 3.99 -11.58 17.48
N TYR A 360 5.11 -11.09 18.03
CA TYR A 360 6.35 -11.86 18.11
C TYR A 360 6.22 -13.09 19.01
N THR A 361 5.55 -12.97 20.16
CA THR A 361 5.29 -14.11 21.06
C THR A 361 4.30 -15.11 20.47
N ALA A 362 3.29 -14.64 19.71
CA ALA A 362 2.36 -15.54 19.02
C ALA A 362 3.06 -16.40 17.96
N ARG A 363 3.98 -15.81 17.18
CA ARG A 363 4.67 -16.50 16.07
C ARG A 363 5.87 -17.33 16.48
N ASN A 364 6.49 -17.07 17.63
CA ASN A 364 7.70 -17.76 18.06
C ASN A 364 7.48 -18.44 19.42
N ALA A 365 7.42 -19.77 19.42
CA ALA A 365 7.24 -20.56 20.64
C ALA A 365 8.35 -20.29 21.68
N GLU A 366 9.59 -20.06 21.22
CA GLU A 366 10.74 -19.73 22.07
C GLU A 366 10.57 -18.40 22.84
N LEU A 367 9.82 -17.45 22.29
CA LEU A 367 9.56 -16.16 22.93
C LEU A 367 8.41 -16.21 23.95
N ARG A 368 7.56 -17.24 23.93
CA ARG A 368 6.39 -17.36 24.84
C ARG A 368 6.80 -17.58 26.29
N ASN A 369 7.94 -18.23 26.49
CA ASN A 369 8.46 -18.56 27.82
C ASN A 369 9.48 -17.53 28.33
N LEU A 370 9.70 -16.45 27.57
CA LEU A 370 10.66 -15.40 27.91
C LEU A 370 9.95 -14.12 28.34
N ARG A 371 10.58 -13.37 29.24
CA ARG A 371 10.04 -12.10 29.70
C ARG A 371 10.24 -11.03 28.63
N ILE A 372 9.14 -10.62 28.00
CA ILE A 372 9.16 -9.50 27.05
C ILE A 372 9.05 -8.18 27.81
N THR A 373 9.99 -7.28 27.54
CA THR A 373 10.05 -5.94 28.12
C THR A 373 9.93 -4.89 27.02
N ILE A 374 9.27 -3.79 27.33
CA ILE A 374 9.16 -2.63 26.45
C ILE A 374 9.76 -1.43 27.17
N THR A 375 10.84 -0.86 26.62
CA THR A 375 11.55 0.28 27.21
C THR A 375 11.52 1.48 26.27
N PRO A 376 11.20 2.69 26.79
CA PRO A 376 11.32 3.91 26.01
C PRO A 376 12.81 4.23 25.78
N ALA A 377 13.13 4.71 24.59
CA ALA A 377 14.48 5.12 24.20
C ALA A 377 14.41 6.34 23.28
N VAL A 378 15.32 7.29 23.44
CA VAL A 378 15.46 8.44 22.54
C VAL A 378 16.64 8.19 21.62
N VAL A 379 16.42 8.22 20.31
CA VAL A 379 17.48 8.06 19.30
C VAL A 379 17.38 9.25 18.34
N ASN A 380 18.43 10.06 18.25
CA ASN A 380 18.48 11.27 17.41
C ASN A 380 17.30 12.24 17.66
N GLY A 381 16.93 12.44 18.93
CA GLY A 381 15.85 13.35 19.32
C GLY A 381 14.43 12.83 19.06
N LYS A 382 14.27 11.58 18.60
CA LYS A 382 12.96 10.92 18.39
C LYS A 382 12.72 9.84 19.44
N ASN A 383 11.49 9.75 19.95
CA ASN A 383 11.09 8.76 20.94
C ASN A 383 10.75 7.43 20.26
N PHE A 384 11.33 6.35 20.76
CA PHE A 384 11.08 4.99 20.34
C PHE A 384 10.77 4.11 21.55
N TRP A 385 10.07 3.01 21.29
CA TRP A 385 9.74 1.97 22.25
C TRP A 385 10.38 0.67 21.77
N ARG A 386 11.42 0.23 22.48
CA ARG A 386 12.19 -0.98 22.16
C ARG A 386 11.50 -2.18 22.78
N VAL A 387 11.27 -3.22 21.98
CA VAL A 387 10.71 -4.50 22.43
C VAL A 387 11.85 -5.50 22.50
N ALA A 388 12.06 -6.08 23.67
CA ALA A 388 13.16 -7.00 23.90
C ALA A 388 12.80 -8.17 24.81
N ALA A 389 13.34 -9.35 24.52
CA ALA A 389 13.33 -10.50 25.42
C ALA A 389 14.47 -10.35 26.43
N ALA A 390 14.13 -10.33 27.71
CA ALA A 390 15.07 -10.19 28.83
C ALA A 390 15.31 -11.53 29.53
N ASP A 391 16.29 -11.53 30.44
CA ASP A 391 16.70 -12.68 31.24
C ASP A 391 17.17 -13.85 30.38
N LEU A 392 18.22 -13.60 29.59
CA LEU A 392 18.88 -14.60 28.77
C LEU A 392 20.36 -14.66 29.14
N ASP A 393 20.93 -15.85 29.21
CA ASP A 393 22.38 -16.01 29.21
C ASP A 393 22.95 -15.69 27.81
N ARG A 394 24.27 -15.48 27.71
CA ARG A 394 24.94 -15.10 26.46
C ARG A 394 24.70 -16.12 25.33
N GLY A 395 24.77 -17.42 25.65
CA GLY A 395 24.61 -18.48 24.67
C GLY A 395 23.18 -18.56 24.16
N SER A 396 22.20 -18.47 25.05
CA SER A 396 20.78 -18.46 24.70
C SER A 396 20.36 -17.21 23.94
N ALA A 397 20.86 -16.03 24.31
CA ALA A 397 20.62 -14.79 23.58
C ALA A 397 21.14 -14.86 22.13
N THR A 398 22.33 -15.45 21.94
CA THR A 398 22.94 -15.62 20.61
C THR A 398 22.14 -16.60 19.75
N ARG A 399 21.74 -17.75 20.31
CA ARG A 399 20.93 -18.76 19.62
C ARG A 399 19.53 -18.26 19.26
N LEU A 400 18.88 -17.57 20.19
CA LEU A 400 17.59 -16.94 19.93
C LEU A 400 17.70 -15.93 18.79
N CYS A 401 18.77 -15.13 18.79
CA CYS A 401 18.95 -14.11 17.78
C CYS A 401 19.27 -14.68 16.39
N SER A 402 20.09 -15.73 16.31
CA SER A 402 20.33 -16.44 15.04
C SER A 402 19.06 -17.14 14.54
N GLY A 403 18.30 -17.77 15.43
CA GLY A 403 17.02 -18.42 15.11
C GLY A 403 15.97 -17.44 14.57
N LEU A 404 15.91 -16.22 15.10
CA LEU A 404 15.03 -15.15 14.62
C LEU A 404 15.50 -14.57 13.28
N LYS A 405 16.81 -14.38 13.09
CA LYS A 405 17.39 -13.90 11.83
C LYS A 405 17.16 -14.88 10.68
N ASN A 406 17.31 -16.18 10.92
CA ASN A 406 17.04 -17.23 9.92
C ASN A 406 15.58 -17.26 9.48
N ARG A 407 14.66 -16.72 10.29
CA ARG A 407 13.23 -16.57 9.96
C ARG A 407 12.88 -15.16 9.46
N GLY A 408 13.88 -14.38 9.04
CA GLY A 408 13.70 -13.04 8.45
C GLY A 408 13.37 -11.93 9.45
N SER A 409 13.52 -12.16 10.77
CA SER A 409 13.26 -11.13 11.78
C SER A 409 14.52 -10.33 12.13
N ALA A 410 14.38 -9.02 12.26
CA ALA A 410 15.45 -8.17 12.79
C ALA A 410 15.72 -8.52 14.26
N CYS A 411 17.00 -8.71 14.60
CA CYS A 411 17.39 -9.08 15.95
C CYS A 411 18.77 -8.53 16.33
N PHE A 412 18.87 -8.02 17.56
CA PHE A 412 20.10 -7.51 18.16
C PHE A 412 20.24 -7.98 19.62
N ALA A 413 21.25 -8.80 19.90
CA ALA A 413 21.56 -9.30 21.25
C ALA A 413 22.67 -8.46 21.89
N TYR A 414 22.51 -8.06 23.15
CA TYR A 414 23.49 -7.27 23.90
C TYR A 414 23.46 -7.61 25.40
N ALA A 415 24.55 -7.30 26.11
CA ALA A 415 24.55 -7.39 27.56
C ALA A 415 23.69 -6.26 28.15
N ALA A 416 22.72 -6.61 28.99
CA ALA A 416 22.00 -5.65 29.81
C ALA A 416 23.00 -5.02 30.78
N SER A 417 23.37 -3.77 30.53
CA SER A 417 23.96 -2.93 31.56
C SER A 417 22.99 -2.91 32.74
N ALA A 418 23.45 -3.23 33.95
CA ALA A 418 22.67 -3.02 35.16
C ALA A 418 22.07 -1.61 35.09
N ALA A 419 20.74 -1.51 35.19
CA ALA A 419 20.03 -0.26 35.02
C ALA A 419 20.65 0.85 35.87
N PRO A 420 20.77 2.10 35.39
CA PRO A 420 20.89 3.20 36.33
C PRO A 420 19.60 3.21 37.17
N ALA A 421 19.79 3.39 38.47
CA ALA A 421 18.71 3.49 39.44
C ALA A 421 17.59 4.41 38.95
N ARG A 422 16.36 4.02 39.25
CA ARG A 422 15.12 4.76 39.06
C ARG A 422 15.35 6.27 39.26
N PRO A 423 14.89 7.17 38.37
CA PRO A 423 14.79 8.56 38.78
C PRO A 423 13.76 8.61 39.91
N ALA A 424 14.24 8.92 41.11
CA ALA A 424 13.40 9.24 42.24
C ALA A 424 12.48 10.40 41.82
N PHE A 425 11.18 10.22 41.94
CA PHE A 425 10.27 11.34 42.08
C PHE A 425 10.75 12.14 43.29
N ALA A 426 11.36 13.29 43.04
CA ALA A 426 11.59 14.30 44.06
C ALA A 426 10.22 14.83 44.50
N LEU A 427 9.68 14.24 45.56
CA LEU A 427 8.72 14.90 46.43
C LEU A 427 9.42 16.13 46.99
N ALA A 428 9.09 17.30 46.45
CA ALA A 428 9.41 18.58 47.07
C ALA A 428 8.57 18.71 48.36
N GLY A 429 9.05 18.08 49.43
CA GLY A 429 8.62 18.35 50.79
C GLY A 429 9.29 19.63 51.27
N GLY A 430 8.52 20.73 51.31
CA GLY A 430 8.90 21.93 52.03
C GLY A 430 8.98 21.62 53.53
N ALA A 431 10.18 21.57 54.07
CA ALA A 431 10.42 21.44 55.50
C ALA A 431 10.01 22.74 56.22
N ALA A 432 8.95 22.65 57.02
CA ALA A 432 8.63 23.63 58.04
C ALA A 432 9.73 23.64 59.11
N LYS A 433 10.39 24.80 59.28
CA LYS A 433 11.24 25.08 60.44
C LYS A 433 10.35 25.33 61.66
N ALA A 434 10.41 24.42 62.63
CA ALA A 434 10.08 24.74 64.00
C ALA A 434 11.24 25.54 64.61
N ARG A 435 10.97 26.75 65.09
CA ARG A 435 11.77 27.44 66.13
C ARG A 435 10.82 28.12 67.11
N HIS A 436 10.99 27.72 68.36
CA HIS A 436 10.68 28.42 69.62
C HIS A 436 10.31 29.90 69.51
N ARG A 437 9.12 30.28 69.99
CA ARG A 437 8.85 30.71 71.38
C ARG A 437 7.36 30.89 71.57
#